data_AF-A0A1F8T807-F1
#
_entry.id   AF-A0A1F8T807-F1
#
_cell.length_a   1.000
_cell.length_b   1.000
_cell.length_c   1.000
_cell.angle_alpha   90.00
_cell.angle_beta   90.00
_cell.angle_gamma   90.00
#
_symmetry.space_group_name_H-M   'P 1'
#
loop_
_entity.id
_entity.type
_entity.pdbx_description
1 polymer ?
#
loop_
_entity_poly.entity_id
_entity_poly.type
_entity_poly.pdbx_seq_one_letter_code
_entity_poly.pdbx_strand_id
1 'polypeptide(L)'
;MRKAIFGGKEKPAEPVVPASEKIRAEIGEISNSLAELNSWLEDLKNQRDAVLRSAIKTPVEAVQKLIMIDGWISTGGIVRAFLAGILNDLRGRYKNAASWEPMNAARSERLALEQKRPRSKGNV
;
A
#
# COMPACT_ATOMS: atom_id res chain seq x y z
N MET A 1 57.89 7.78 -13.00
CA MET A 1 56.72 6.89 -13.20
C MET A 1 55.45 7.73 -13.05
N ARG A 2 54.65 7.86 -14.12
CA ARG A 2 53.35 8.54 -14.07
C ARG A 2 52.34 7.61 -13.39
N LYS A 3 51.75 8.02 -12.27
CA LYS A 3 50.61 7.33 -11.66
C LYS A 3 49.37 7.63 -12.51
N ALA A 4 48.85 6.62 -13.19
CA ALA A 4 47.54 6.70 -13.84
C ALA A 4 46.47 6.86 -12.75
N ILE A 5 45.77 7.99 -12.75
CA ILE A 5 44.54 8.18 -11.98
C ILE A 5 43.47 7.42 -12.75
N PHE A 6 43.26 6.15 -12.38
CA PHE A 6 42.15 5.36 -12.90
C PHE A 6 40.85 6.07 -12.54
N GLY A 7 40.14 6.54 -13.56
CA GLY A 7 38.80 7.07 -13.44
C GLY A 7 37.88 5.98 -12.91
N GLY A 8 37.58 6.06 -11.61
CA GLY A 8 36.46 5.33 -11.03
C GLY A 8 35.19 5.84 -11.71
N LYS A 9 34.61 5.04 -12.60
CA LYS A 9 33.25 5.28 -13.08
C LYS A 9 32.37 5.25 -11.83
N GLU A 10 31.79 6.40 -11.48
CA GLU A 10 30.75 6.47 -10.46
C GLU A 10 29.72 5.39 -10.76
N LYS A 11 29.39 4.57 -9.75
CA LYS A 11 28.30 3.59 -9.88
C LYS A 11 27.07 4.33 -10.43
N PRO A 12 26.34 3.77 -11.41
CA PRO A 12 25.09 4.38 -11.83
C PRO A 12 24.22 4.57 -10.59
N ALA A 13 23.78 5.81 -10.36
CA ALA A 13 22.90 6.13 -9.24
C ALA A 13 21.69 5.20 -9.30
N GLU A 14 21.36 4.54 -8.19
CA GLU A 14 20.15 3.73 -8.13
C GLU A 14 18.95 4.59 -8.52
N PRO A 15 18.04 4.08 -9.37
CA PRO A 15 16.87 4.84 -9.76
C PRO A 15 16.06 5.19 -8.52
N VAL A 16 15.84 6.49 -8.31
CA VAL A 16 15.03 6.98 -7.19
C VAL A 16 13.59 6.58 -7.46
N VAL A 17 13.12 5.55 -6.76
CA VAL A 17 11.71 5.12 -6.82
C VAL A 17 10.86 6.19 -6.13
N PRO A 18 9.87 6.78 -6.82
CA PRO A 18 8.95 7.75 -6.23
C PRO A 18 8.25 7.18 -4.99
N ALA A 19 7.99 8.02 -3.98
CA ALA A 19 7.26 7.58 -2.81
C ALA A 19 5.82 7.18 -3.16
N SER A 20 5.22 7.82 -4.18
CA SER A 20 3.92 7.41 -4.72
C SER A 20 3.89 5.98 -5.25
N GLU A 21 4.97 5.48 -5.87
CA GLU A 21 5.05 4.09 -6.36
C GLU A 21 5.12 3.08 -5.21
N LYS A 22 5.86 3.40 -4.14
CA LYS A 22 5.91 2.57 -2.93
C LYS A 22 4.53 2.47 -2.25
N ILE A 23 3.86 3.61 -2.09
CA ILE A 23 2.52 3.66 -1.51
C ILE A 23 1.52 2.91 -2.40
N ARG A 24 1.66 2.97 -3.74
CA ARG A 24 0.80 2.20 -4.66
C ARG A 24 0.95 0.69 -4.45
N ALA A 25 2.17 0.20 -4.22
CA ALA A 25 2.39 -1.21 -3.93
C ALA A 25 1.71 -1.63 -2.62
N GLU A 26 1.90 -0.86 -1.54
CA GLU A 26 1.24 -1.10 -0.24
C GLU A 26 -0.29 -1.10 -0.36
N ILE A 27 -0.86 -0.15 -1.13
CA ILE A 27 -2.31 -0.13 -1.44
C ILE A 27 -2.74 -1.44 -2.11
N GLY A 28 -1.94 -1.95 -3.05
CA GLY A 28 -2.22 -3.20 -3.77
C GLY A 28 -2.24 -4.40 -2.82
N GLU A 29 -1.22 -4.54 -1.97
CA GLU A 29 -1.13 -5.62 -0.98
C GLU A 29 -2.33 -5.63 -0.02
N ILE A 30 -2.65 -4.47 0.57
CA ILE A 30 -3.77 -4.37 1.51
C ILE A 30 -5.11 -4.59 0.80
N SER A 31 -5.25 -4.14 -0.46
CA SER A 31 -6.46 -4.39 -1.25
C SER A 31 -6.65 -5.89 -1.53
N ASN A 32 -5.57 -6.62 -1.81
CA ASN A 32 -5.62 -8.07 -2.01
C ASN A 32 -6.00 -8.79 -0.72
N SER A 33 -5.36 -8.48 0.41
CA SER A 33 -5.72 -9.06 1.70
C SER A 33 -7.17 -8.77 2.11
N LEU A 34 -7.69 -7.56 1.79
CA LEU A 34 -9.10 -7.24 2.00
C LEU A 34 -10.03 -8.07 1.12
N ALA A 35 -9.65 -8.31 -0.15
CA ALA A 35 -10.43 -9.14 -1.05
C ALA A 35 -10.51 -10.60 -0.55
N GLU A 36 -9.37 -11.16 -0.15
CA GLU A 36 -9.30 -12.51 0.46
C GLU A 36 -10.17 -12.60 1.72
N LEU A 37 -10.04 -11.63 2.64
CA LEU A 37 -10.82 -11.59 3.87
C LEU A 37 -12.33 -11.47 3.58
N ASN A 38 -12.73 -10.66 2.60
CA ASN A 38 -14.13 -10.53 2.21
C ASN A 38 -14.70 -11.83 1.63
N SER A 39 -13.93 -12.55 0.81
CA SER A 39 -14.33 -13.86 0.28
C SER A 39 -14.52 -14.87 1.40
N TRP A 40 -13.55 -14.94 2.31
CA TRP A 40 -13.62 -15.86 3.46
C TRP A 40 -14.80 -15.54 4.38
N LEU A 41 -15.08 -14.26 4.65
CA LEU A 41 -16.25 -13.84 5.43
C LEU A 41 -17.57 -14.24 4.75
N GLU A 42 -17.65 -14.18 3.43
CA GLU A 42 -18.84 -14.61 2.70
C GLU A 42 -19.01 -16.14 2.76
N ASP A 43 -17.91 -16.88 2.63
CA ASP A 43 -17.92 -18.33 2.79
C ASP A 43 -18.38 -18.75 4.20
N LEU A 44 -17.97 -18.01 5.23
CA LEU A 44 -18.45 -18.24 6.60
C LEU A 44 -19.95 -18.01 6.75
N LYS A 45 -20.54 -17.01 6.08
CA LYS A 45 -22.00 -16.82 6.10
C LYS A 45 -22.73 -17.97 5.41
N ASN A 46 -22.19 -18.46 4.30
CA ASN A 46 -22.74 -19.64 3.62
C ASN A 46 -22.68 -20.89 4.52
N GLN A 47 -21.55 -21.09 5.21
CA GLN A 47 -21.40 -22.18 6.18
C GLN A 47 -22.37 -22.02 7.36
N ARG A 48 -22.55 -20.79 7.87
CA ARG A 48 -23.50 -20.47 8.93
C ARG A 48 -24.92 -20.90 8.56
N ASP A 49 -25.35 -20.57 7.34
CA ASP A 49 -26.68 -20.93 6.84
C ASP A 49 -26.85 -22.45 6.69
N ALA A 50 -25.81 -23.15 6.24
CA ALA A 50 -25.80 -24.61 6.18
C ALA A 50 -25.94 -25.26 7.58
N VAL A 51 -25.24 -24.72 8.59
CA VAL A 51 -25.33 -25.21 9.98
C VAL A 51 -26.71 -24.91 10.58
N LEU A 52 -27.32 -23.76 10.27
CA LEU A 52 -28.68 -23.45 10.71
C LEU A 52 -29.69 -24.46 10.16
N ARG A 53 -29.54 -24.87 8.88
CA ARG A 53 -30.37 -25.92 8.29
C ARG A 53 -30.15 -27.28 8.96
N SER A 54 -28.93 -27.59 9.40
CA SER A 54 -28.65 -28.87 10.08
C SER A 54 -29.21 -28.93 11.51
N ALA A 55 -29.53 -27.79 12.13
CA ALA A 55 -30.08 -27.72 13.49
C ALA A 55 -31.40 -28.49 13.66
N ILE A 56 -32.15 -28.70 12.57
CA ILE A 56 -33.38 -29.53 12.55
C ILE A 56 -33.05 -30.99 12.92
N LYS A 57 -31.86 -31.48 12.55
CA LYS A 57 -31.43 -32.87 12.78
C LYS A 57 -30.53 -33.01 14.00
N THR A 58 -29.55 -32.12 14.15
CA THR A 58 -28.53 -32.17 15.21
C THR A 58 -28.40 -30.82 15.92
N PRO A 59 -29.39 -30.44 16.76
CA PRO A 59 -29.44 -29.09 17.33
C PRO A 59 -28.27 -28.74 18.24
N VAL A 60 -27.79 -29.69 19.07
CA VAL A 60 -26.68 -29.44 20.01
C VAL A 60 -25.37 -29.17 19.26
N GLU A 61 -25.04 -29.98 18.26
CA GLU A 61 -23.84 -29.77 17.44
C GLU A 61 -23.93 -28.48 16.61
N ALA A 62 -25.12 -28.15 16.11
CA ALA A 62 -25.34 -26.93 15.34
C ALA A 62 -25.06 -25.68 16.19
N VAL A 63 -25.52 -25.64 17.45
CA VAL A 63 -25.24 -24.52 18.36
C VAL A 63 -23.74 -24.34 18.59
N GLN A 64 -23.01 -25.43 18.87
CA GLN A 64 -21.56 -25.37 19.09
C GLN A 64 -20.82 -24.79 17.86
N LYS A 65 -21.17 -25.25 16.66
CA LYS A 65 -20.59 -24.76 15.41
C LYS A 65 -20.96 -23.30 15.13
N LEU A 66 -22.19 -22.89 15.40
CA LEU A 66 -22.64 -21.51 15.19
C LEU A 66 -21.88 -20.53 16.07
N ILE A 67 -21.63 -20.87 17.34
CA ILE A 67 -20.84 -20.01 18.25
C ILE A 67 -19.45 -19.74 17.66
N MET A 68 -18.78 -20.76 17.12
CA MET A 68 -17.48 -20.58 16.47
C MET A 68 -17.56 -19.72 15.21
N ILE A 69 -18.50 -20.02 14.31
CA ILE A 69 -18.64 -19.28 13.05
C ILE A 69 -19.00 -17.81 13.31
N ASP A 70 -19.93 -17.54 14.22
CA ASP A 70 -20.33 -16.18 14.58
C ASP A 70 -19.16 -15.41 15.22
N GLY A 71 -18.34 -16.08 16.03
CA GLY A 71 -17.10 -15.50 16.58
C GLY A 71 -16.09 -15.12 15.49
N TRP A 72 -15.92 -15.97 14.48
CA TRP A 72 -15.05 -15.69 13.33
C TRP A 72 -15.59 -14.56 12.45
N ILE A 73 -16.89 -14.55 12.16
CA ILE A 73 -17.53 -13.47 11.38
C ILE A 73 -17.37 -12.13 12.10
N SER A 74 -17.61 -12.10 13.42
CA SER A 74 -17.45 -10.88 14.24
C SER A 74 -16.01 -10.37 14.21
N THR A 75 -15.05 -11.25 14.54
CA THR A 75 -13.62 -10.89 14.59
C THR A 75 -13.09 -10.49 13.22
N GLY A 76 -13.44 -11.24 12.17
CA GLY A 76 -13.07 -10.91 10.80
C GLY A 76 -13.69 -9.60 10.33
N GLY A 77 -14.91 -9.26 10.78
CA GLY A 77 -15.54 -7.96 10.54
C GLY A 77 -14.73 -6.79 11.14
N ILE A 78 -14.17 -6.97 12.33
CA ILE A 78 -13.28 -5.99 12.98
C ILE A 78 -11.99 -5.81 12.17
N VAL A 79 -11.33 -6.91 11.80
CA VAL A 79 -10.10 -6.87 11.00
C VAL A 79 -10.35 -6.20 9.64
N ARG A 80 -11.48 -6.50 8.99
CA ARG A 80 -11.89 -5.87 7.74
C ARG A 80 -12.03 -4.36 7.89
N ALA A 81 -12.66 -3.89 8.96
CA ALA A 81 -12.83 -2.46 9.22
C ALA A 81 -11.47 -1.77 9.43
N PHE A 82 -10.57 -2.40 10.19
CA PHE A 82 -9.21 -1.91 10.41
C PHE A 82 -8.42 -1.78 9.10
N LEU A 83 -8.38 -2.84 8.28
CA LEU A 83 -7.69 -2.84 7.00
C LEU A 83 -8.28 -1.80 6.02
N ALA A 84 -9.61 -1.65 6.00
CA ALA A 84 -10.27 -0.61 5.20
C ALA A 84 -9.88 0.81 5.65
N GLY A 85 -9.70 1.02 6.96
CA GLY A 85 -9.18 2.27 7.52
C GLY A 85 -7.75 2.57 7.03
N ILE A 86 -6.85 1.60 7.11
CA ILE A 86 -5.48 1.74 6.60
C ILE A 86 -5.49 2.04 5.11
N LEU A 87 -6.28 1.31 4.33
CA LEU A 87 -6.37 1.50 2.88
C LEU A 87 -6.82 2.93 2.53
N ASN A 88 -7.78 3.48 3.27
CA ASN A 88 -8.24 4.86 3.06
C ASN A 88 -7.15 5.88 3.41
N ASP A 89 -6.40 5.69 4.50
CA ASP A 89 -5.25 6.54 4.84
C ASP A 89 -4.19 6.52 3.73
N LEU A 90 -3.79 5.33 3.29
CA LEU A 90 -2.81 5.16 2.22
C LEU A 90 -3.26 5.80 0.90
N ARG A 91 -4.54 5.69 0.54
CA ARG A 91 -5.10 6.37 -0.63
C ARG A 91 -5.00 7.89 -0.50
N GLY A 92 -5.24 8.43 0.69
CA GLY A 92 -5.03 9.86 0.99
C GLY A 92 -3.58 10.28 0.81
N ARG A 93 -2.64 9.53 1.41
CA ARG A 93 -1.20 9.76 1.29
C ARG A 93 -0.70 9.64 -0.16
N TYR A 94 -1.17 8.65 -0.90
CA TYR A 94 -0.87 8.46 -2.32
C TYR A 94 -1.30 9.66 -3.15
N LYS A 95 -2.55 10.15 -2.96
CA LYS A 95 -3.06 11.32 -3.67
C LYS A 95 -2.17 12.55 -3.43
N ASN A 96 -1.76 12.77 -2.19
CA ASN A 96 -0.87 13.87 -1.84
C ASN A 96 0.51 13.71 -2.48
N ALA A 97 1.14 12.53 -2.36
CA ALA A 97 2.45 12.24 -2.95
C ALA A 97 2.43 12.40 -4.49
N ALA A 98 1.45 11.79 -5.16
CA ALA A 98 1.30 11.86 -6.61
C ALA A 98 1.07 13.29 -7.13
N SER A 99 0.47 14.17 -6.32
CA SER A 99 0.27 15.58 -6.68
C SER A 99 1.54 16.43 -6.56
N TRP A 100 2.37 16.18 -5.55
CA TRP A 100 3.51 17.04 -5.22
C TRP A 100 4.82 16.59 -5.86
N GLU A 101 5.02 15.29 -6.05
CA GLU A 101 6.26 14.75 -6.64
C GLU A 101 6.60 15.33 -8.01
N PRO A 102 5.67 15.45 -8.97
CA PRO A 102 5.96 16.07 -10.27
C PRO A 102 6.36 17.55 -10.14
N MET A 103 5.73 18.29 -9.23
CA MET A 103 6.05 19.70 -8.98
C MET A 103 7.43 19.86 -8.37
N ASN A 104 7.79 18.97 -7.43
CA ASN A 104 9.10 18.99 -6.79
C ASN A 104 10.21 18.58 -7.78
N ALA A 105 9.95 17.60 -8.65
CA ALA A 105 10.87 17.22 -9.72
C ALA A 105 11.12 18.40 -10.67
N ALA A 106 10.07 19.05 -11.18
CA ALA A 106 10.17 20.21 -12.06
C ALA A 106 10.91 21.39 -11.39
N ARG A 107 10.66 21.63 -10.09
CA ARG A 107 11.39 22.65 -9.32
C ARG A 107 12.88 22.32 -9.21
N SER A 108 13.20 21.06 -8.93
CA SER A 108 14.59 20.60 -8.79
C SER A 108 15.35 20.72 -10.11
N GLU A 109 14.73 20.33 -11.22
CA GLU A 109 15.28 20.51 -12.57
C GLU A 109 15.54 21.99 -12.89
N ARG A 110 14.57 22.86 -12.59
CA ARG A 110 14.73 24.31 -12.79
C ARG A 110 15.88 24.88 -11.97
N LEU A 111 15.99 24.52 -10.68
CA LEU A 111 17.08 24.97 -9.81
C LEU A 111 18.44 24.47 -10.32
N ALA A 112 18.52 23.23 -10.79
CA ALA A 112 19.74 22.69 -11.38
C ALA A 112 20.14 23.43 -12.66
N LEU A 113 19.16 23.83 -13.50
CA LEU A 113 19.41 24.66 -14.67
C LEU A 113 19.87 26.08 -14.30
N GLU A 114 19.27 26.71 -13.28
CA GLU A 114 19.66 28.04 -12.80
C GLU A 114 21.07 28.05 -12.20
N GLN A 115 21.49 27.00 -11.47
CA GLN A 115 22.85 26.86 -10.96
C GLN A 115 23.90 26.72 -12.06
N LYS A 116 23.53 26.14 -13.21
CA LYS A 116 24.42 26.00 -14.38
C LYS A 116 24.52 27.28 -15.22
N ARG A 117 23.66 28.28 -15.00
CA ARG A 117 23.74 29.54 -15.74
C ARG A 117 24.97 30.33 -15.27
N PRO A 118 25.84 30.80 -16.19
CA PRO A 118 26.95 31.65 -15.81
C PRO A 118 26.39 32.92 -15.15
N ARG A 119 26.82 33.20 -13.91
CA ARG A 119 26.51 34.48 -13.27
C ARG A 119 27.16 35.56 -14.13
N SER A 120 26.33 36.37 -14.78
CA SER A 120 26.77 37.60 -15.42
C SER A 120 27.62 38.36 -14.41
N LYS A 121 28.92 38.54 -14.71
CA LYS A 121 29.74 39.50 -13.99
C LYS A 121 29.11 40.86 -14.28
N GLY A 122 28.40 41.40 -13.29
CA GLY A 122 27.92 42.77 -13.38
C GLY A 122 29.07 43.69 -13.78
N ASN A 123 28.84 44.52 -14.78
CA ASN A 123 29.66 45.69 -15.02
C ASN A 123 29.62 46.53 -13.74
N VAL A 124 30.71 46.52 -12.99
CA VAL A 124 31.07 47.54 -12.00
C VAL A 124 32.10 48.43 -12.67
#